data_AF-A0A744EM21-F1
#
_entry.id   AF-A0A744EM21-F1
#
_cell.length_a   1.000
_cell.length_b   1.000
_cell.length_c   1.000
_cell.angle_alpha   90.00
_cell.angle_beta   90.00
_cell.angle_gamma   90.00
#
_symmetry.space_group_name_H-M   'P 1'
#
loop_
_entity.id
_entity.type
_entity.pdbx_description
1 polymer ?
#
loop_
_entity_poly.entity_id
_entity_poly.type
_entity_poly.pdbx_seq_one_letter_code
_entity_poly.pdbx_strand_id
1 'polypeptide(L)'
;MKGASLIAPLGVRIPDDLKEKIQDQAKANGRSMNAEIVQILEESIGGSGPQISAIYEKQIEALSTEVQVLKRYIEVQKRYSDLAEEQIALLKQHFKTATGFDIQEYFNKVVDYK
;
A
#
# COMPACT_ATOMS: atom_id res chain seq x y z
N MET A 1 16.53 -28.31 8.67
CA MET A 1 16.52 -28.41 10.15
C MET A 1 17.79 -29.14 10.61
N LYS A 2 18.74 -28.43 11.23
CA LYS A 2 19.88 -29.09 11.90
C LYS A 2 19.37 -29.69 13.22
N GLY A 3 19.66 -30.96 13.50
CA GLY A 3 19.29 -31.62 14.76
C GLY A 3 17.96 -32.38 14.79
N ALA A 4 17.24 -32.50 13.66
CA ALA A 4 15.98 -33.25 13.61
C ALA A 4 16.12 -34.74 13.99
N SER A 5 17.32 -35.31 13.88
CA SER A 5 17.64 -36.68 14.30
C SER A 5 17.75 -36.86 15.81
N LEU A 6 17.77 -35.78 16.61
CA LEU A 6 17.90 -35.81 18.07
C LEU A 6 16.55 -35.74 18.79
N ILE A 7 15.45 -35.54 18.05
CA ILE A 7 14.10 -35.41 18.61
C ILE A 7 13.41 -36.77 18.52
N ALA A 8 12.84 -37.22 19.64
CA ALA A 8 12.10 -38.47 19.68
C ALA A 8 10.86 -38.40 18.76
N PRO A 9 10.56 -39.45 17.97
CA PRO A 9 9.41 -39.46 17.08
C PRO A 9 8.10 -39.41 17.89
N LEU A 10 7.17 -38.55 17.46
CA LEU A 10 5.83 -38.46 18.02
C LEU A 10 4.90 -39.44 17.27
N GLY A 11 4.26 -40.36 17.99
CA GLY A 11 3.29 -41.30 17.42
C GLY A 11 1.90 -40.67 17.29
N VAL A 12 1.65 -39.95 16.20
CA VAL A 12 0.33 -39.35 15.92
C VAL A 12 -0.46 -40.20 14.93
N ARG A 13 -1.75 -40.43 15.20
CA ARG A 13 -2.68 -41.05 14.26
C ARG A 13 -3.31 -39.98 13.39
N ILE A 14 -3.06 -40.04 12.08
CA ILE A 14 -3.56 -39.08 11.09
C ILE A 14 -4.40 -39.87 10.06
N PRO A 15 -5.63 -39.43 9.73
CA PRO A 15 -6.41 -39.98 8.63
C PRO A 15 -5.64 -39.96 7.29
N ASP A 16 -5.85 -40.97 6.43
CA ASP A 16 -5.08 -41.14 5.20
C ASP A 16 -5.27 -39.97 4.22
N ASP A 17 -6.49 -39.43 4.14
CA ASP A 17 -6.83 -38.28 3.30
C ASP A 17 -6.11 -37.00 3.74
N LEU A 18 -5.99 -36.78 5.05
CA LEU A 18 -5.25 -35.64 5.59
C LEU A 18 -3.74 -35.82 5.40
N LYS A 19 -3.25 -37.03 5.55
CA LYS A 19 -1.84 -37.37 5.33
C LYS A 19 -1.41 -37.09 3.89
N GLU A 20 -2.23 -37.48 2.92
CA GLU A 20 -1.97 -37.22 1.49
C GLU A 20 -1.90 -35.71 1.20
N LYS A 21 -2.87 -34.94 1.69
CA LYS A 21 -2.89 -33.47 1.54
C LYS A 21 -1.63 -32.81 2.09
N ILE A 22 -1.20 -33.19 3.30
CA ILE A 22 0.01 -32.65 3.93
C ILE A 22 1.25 -33.03 3.11
N GLN A 23 1.29 -34.25 2.56
CA GLN A 23 2.42 -34.70 1.76
C GLN A 23 2.54 -33.93 0.44
N ASP A 24 1.43 -33.65 -0.24
CA ASP A 24 1.41 -32.88 -1.47
C ASP A 24 1.75 -31.41 -1.23
N GLN A 25 1.23 -30.82 -0.15
CA GLN A 25 1.58 -29.47 0.28
C GLN A 25 3.08 -29.36 0.60
N ALA A 26 3.65 -30.33 1.32
CA ALA A 26 5.07 -30.37 1.63
C ALA A 26 5.94 -30.43 0.36
N LYS A 27 5.56 -31.26 -0.63
CA LYS A 27 6.24 -31.33 -1.94
C LYS A 27 6.17 -30.00 -2.69
N ALA A 28 4.99 -29.39 -2.76
CA ALA A 28 4.79 -28.10 -3.42
C ALA A 28 5.65 -26.99 -2.77
N ASN A 29 5.80 -27.04 -1.45
CA ASN A 29 6.60 -26.09 -0.66
C ASN A 29 8.10 -26.45 -0.60
N GLY A 30 8.54 -27.54 -1.22
CA GLY A 30 9.94 -27.98 -1.21
C GLY A 30 10.45 -28.39 0.19
N ARG A 31 9.55 -28.83 1.08
CA ARG A 31 9.84 -29.20 2.47
C ARG A 31 9.64 -30.70 2.70
N SER A 32 10.27 -31.24 3.75
CA SER A 32 9.91 -32.58 4.23
C SER A 32 8.55 -32.54 4.90
N MET A 33 7.84 -33.66 4.90
CA MET A 33 6.54 -33.77 5.54
C MET A 33 6.58 -33.35 7.02
N ASN A 34 7.63 -33.76 7.75
CA ASN A 34 7.81 -33.35 9.14
C ASN A 34 8.04 -31.84 9.29
N ALA A 35 8.80 -31.21 8.39
CA ALA A 35 9.01 -29.76 8.43
C ALA A 35 7.72 -28.99 8.15
N GLU A 36 6.88 -29.50 7.25
CA GLU A 36 5.58 -28.89 6.95
C GLU A 36 4.61 -29.05 8.13
N ILE A 37 4.55 -30.23 8.75
CA ILE A 37 3.74 -30.45 9.96
C ILE A 37 4.17 -29.49 11.08
N VAL A 38 5.48 -29.35 11.31
CA VAL A 38 6.00 -28.41 12.32
C VAL A 38 5.59 -26.98 11.96
N GLN A 39 5.76 -26.54 10.72
CA GLN A 39 5.33 -25.21 10.27
C GLN A 39 3.84 -24.98 10.49
N ILE A 40 2.97 -25.91 10.09
CA ILE A 40 1.53 -25.81 10.27
C ILE A 40 1.16 -25.73 11.76
N LEU A 41 1.82 -26.54 12.60
CA LEU A 41 1.60 -26.53 14.05
C LEU A 41 2.13 -25.23 14.69
N GLU A 42 3.28 -24.72 14.26
CA GLU A 42 3.82 -23.43 14.71
C GLU A 42 2.91 -22.28 14.28
N GLU A 43 2.36 -22.30 13.07
CA GLU A 43 1.38 -21.31 12.61
C GLU A 43 0.05 -21.42 13.36
N SER A 44 -0.43 -22.64 13.61
CA SER A 44 -1.71 -22.90 14.26
C SER A 44 -1.68 -22.67 15.77
N ILE A 45 -0.59 -23.02 16.45
CA ILE A 45 -0.45 -22.91 17.92
C ILE A 45 0.23 -21.58 18.28
N GLY A 46 1.22 -21.16 17.50
CA GLY A 46 1.84 -19.84 17.62
C GLY A 46 0.99 -18.72 17.04
N GLY A 47 -0.16 -19.05 16.41
CA GLY A 47 -1.23 -18.17 16.00
C GLY A 47 -0.75 -16.80 15.59
N SER A 48 0.04 -16.68 14.50
CA SER A 48 0.63 -15.40 14.06
C SER A 48 0.92 -14.47 15.23
N GLY A 49 1.82 -14.88 16.13
CA GLY A 49 1.90 -14.38 17.50
C GLY A 49 1.91 -12.84 17.62
N PRO A 50 1.61 -12.29 18.81
CA PRO A 50 1.41 -10.85 19.07
C PRO A 50 2.39 -9.88 18.39
N GLN A 51 3.61 -10.33 18.07
CA GLN A 51 4.59 -9.60 17.27
C GLN A 51 4.16 -9.30 15.82
N ILE A 52 3.52 -10.23 15.10
CA ILE A 52 3.17 -10.03 13.68
C ILE A 52 2.02 -9.03 13.56
N SER A 53 0.99 -9.12 14.41
CA SER A 53 -0.11 -8.14 14.44
C SER A 53 0.41 -6.75 14.80
N ALA A 54 1.30 -6.64 15.80
CA ALA A 54 1.88 -5.36 16.21
C ALA A 54 2.75 -4.70 15.10
N ILE A 55 3.45 -5.49 14.28
CA ILE A 55 4.21 -4.98 13.14
C ILE A 55 3.27 -4.40 12.07
N TYR A 56 2.20 -5.11 11.73
CA TYR A 56 1.22 -4.63 10.77
C TYR A 56 0.46 -3.40 11.28
N GLU A 57 0.07 -3.37 12.56
CA GLU A 57 -0.56 -2.21 13.20
C GLU A 57 0.33 -0.96 13.09
N LYS A 58 1.62 -1.09 13.40
CA LYS A 58 2.58 0.01 13.30
C LYS A 58 2.79 0.50 11.86
N GLN A 59 2.81 -0.42 10.88
CA GLN A 59 2.85 -0.04 9.47
C GLN A 59 1.59 0.69 9.03
N ILE A 60 0.41 0.23 9.46
CA ILE A 60 -0.87 0.87 9.16
C ILE A 60 -0.92 2.28 9.76
N GLU A 61 -0.44 2.47 10.98
CA GLU A 61 -0.37 3.78 11.63
C GLU A 61 0.57 4.74 10.88
N ALA A 62 1.75 4.26 10.47
CA ALA A 62 2.71 5.04 9.69
C ALA A 62 2.12 5.45 8.33
N LEU A 63 1.50 4.51 7.61
CA LEU A 63 0.84 4.76 6.33
C LEU A 63 -0.33 5.73 6.48
N SER A 64 -1.13 5.60 7.54
CA SER A 64 -2.23 6.53 7.84
C SER A 64 -1.71 7.95 8.04
N THR A 65 -0.59 8.09 8.77
CA THR A 65 0.07 9.39 8.98
C THR A 65 0.57 9.98 7.67
N GLU A 66 1.22 9.19 6.82
CA GLU A 66 1.68 9.62 5.50
C GLU A 66 0.53 10.09 4.61
N VAL A 67 -0.58 9.33 4.58
CA VAL A 67 -1.80 9.72 3.86
C VAL A 67 -2.37 11.05 4.37
N GLN A 68 -2.34 11.30 5.68
CA GLN A 68 -2.80 12.58 6.24
C GLN A 68 -1.90 13.75 5.81
N VAL A 69 -0.58 13.55 5.79
CA VAL A 69 0.37 14.57 5.32
C VAL A 69 0.15 14.87 3.83
N LEU A 70 0.00 13.85 3.00
CA LEU A 70 -0.25 14.01 1.56
C LEU A 70 -1.57 14.73 1.28
N LYS A 71 -2.63 14.44 2.04
CA LYS A 71 -3.90 15.19 1.95
C LYS A 71 -3.69 16.68 2.22
N ARG A 72 -2.90 17.02 3.25
CA ARG A 72 -2.59 18.42 3.58
C ARG A 72 -1.78 19.10 2.49
N TYR A 73 -0.84 18.39 1.87
CA TYR A 73 -0.07 18.90 0.74
C TYR A 73 -0.97 19.22 -0.47
N ILE A 74 -1.90 18.33 -0.80
CA ILE A 74 -2.88 18.56 -1.87
C ILE A 74 -3.74 19.79 -1.56
N GLU A 75 -4.19 19.95 -0.32
CA GLU A 75 -4.99 21.12 0.08
C GLU A 75 -4.22 22.42 -0.10
N VAL A 76 -2.95 22.46 0.30
CA VAL A 76 -2.08 23.62 0.11
C VAL A 76 -1.86 23.91 -1.37
N GLN A 77 -1.60 22.88 -2.19
CA GLN A 77 -1.45 23.06 -3.63
C GLN A 77 -2.72 23.62 -4.29
N LYS A 78 -3.90 23.17 -3.87
CA LYS A 78 -5.17 23.73 -4.37
C LYS A 78 -5.27 25.23 -4.08
N ARG A 79 -4.98 25.64 -2.84
CA ARG A 79 -4.98 27.07 -2.48
C ARG A 79 -3.99 27.89 -3.31
N TYR A 80 -2.82 27.33 -3.63
CA TYR A 80 -1.86 27.99 -4.53
C TYR A 80 -2.39 28.10 -5.96
N SER A 81 -3.08 27.09 -6.46
CA SER A 81 -3.74 27.14 -7.78
C SER A 81 -4.81 28.22 -7.82
N ASP A 82 -5.69 28.26 -6.83
CA ASP A 82 -6.76 29.26 -6.73
C ASP A 82 -6.17 30.69 -6.70
N LEU A 83 -5.14 30.90 -5.89
CA LEU A 83 -4.44 32.19 -5.82
C LEU A 83 -3.77 32.56 -7.16
N ALA A 84 -3.17 31.59 -7.87
CA ALA A 84 -2.57 31.84 -9.16
C ALA A 84 -3.62 32.25 -10.20
N GLU A 85 -4.80 31.62 -10.20
CA GLU A 85 -5.91 32.00 -11.06
C GLU A 85 -6.40 33.43 -10.79
N GLU A 86 -6.55 33.80 -9.51
CA GLU A 86 -6.89 35.17 -9.11
C GLU A 86 -5.84 36.19 -9.58
N GLN A 87 -4.55 35.89 -9.38
CA GLN A 87 -3.46 36.77 -9.83
C GLN A 87 -3.45 36.94 -11.35
N ILE A 88 -3.70 35.87 -12.10
CA ILE A 88 -3.80 35.93 -13.56
C ILE A 88 -5.01 36.79 -13.98
N ALA A 89 -6.15 36.64 -13.31
CA ALA A 89 -7.34 37.43 -13.60
C ALA A 89 -7.10 38.93 -13.35
N LEU A 90 -6.49 39.27 -12.21
CA LEU A 90 -6.11 40.65 -11.90
C LEU A 90 -5.11 41.21 -12.92
N LEU A 91 -4.09 40.44 -13.29
CA LEU A 91 -3.09 40.87 -14.27
C LEU A 91 -3.72 41.16 -15.64
N LYS A 92 -4.65 40.30 -16.10
CA LYS A 92 -5.42 40.52 -17.33
C LYS A 92 -6.22 41.81 -17.27
N GLN A 93 -6.90 42.07 -16.14
CA GLN A 93 -7.67 43.30 -15.95
C GLN A 93 -6.77 44.54 -15.94
N HIS A 94 -5.65 44.50 -15.22
CA HIS A 94 -4.68 45.58 -15.19
C HIS A 94 -4.11 45.87 -16.59
N PHE A 95 -3.76 44.84 -17.36
CA PHE A 95 -3.27 45.01 -18.72
C PHE A 95 -4.31 45.66 -19.63
N LYS A 96 -5.56 45.19 -19.58
CA LYS A 96 -6.67 45.78 -20.34
C LYS A 96 -6.88 47.25 -19.97
N THR A 97 -6.79 47.58 -18.69
CA THR A 97 -6.96 48.95 -18.21
C THR A 97 -5.80 49.86 -18.65
N ALA A 98 -4.56 49.36 -18.62
CA ALA A 98 -3.37 50.12 -18.98
C ALA A 98 -3.19 50.32 -20.50
N THR A 99 -3.61 49.35 -21.31
CA THR A 99 -3.34 49.33 -22.77
C THR A 99 -4.59 49.44 -23.64
N GLY A 100 -5.78 49.24 -23.07
CA GLY A 100 -7.04 49.09 -23.81
C GLY A 100 -7.21 47.74 -24.51
N PHE A 101 -6.20 46.86 -24.50
CA PHE A 101 -6.21 45.58 -25.20
C PHE A 101 -6.71 44.44 -24.31
N ASP A 102 -7.71 43.69 -24.79
CA ASP A 102 -8.25 42.53 -24.09
C ASP A 102 -7.51 41.24 -24.50
N ILE A 103 -6.61 40.79 -23.62
CA ILE A 103 -5.82 39.58 -23.81
C ILE A 103 -6.70 38.33 -23.90
N GLN A 104 -7.78 38.24 -23.12
CA GLN A 104 -8.64 37.06 -23.10
C GLN A 104 -9.41 36.94 -24.42
N GLU A 105 -9.92 38.06 -24.95
CA GLU A 105 -10.60 38.09 -26.24
C GLU A 105 -9.67 37.68 -27.39
N TYR A 106 -8.41 38.15 -27.35
CA TYR A 106 -7.39 37.76 -28.33
C TYR A 106 -7.12 36.25 -28.30
N PHE A 107 -6.87 35.67 -27.13
CA PHE A 107 -6.60 34.22 -27.01
C PHE A 107 -7.79 33.38 -27.48
N ASN A 108 -9.02 33.75 -27.13
CA ASN A 108 -10.22 33.02 -27.56
C ASN A 108 -10.40 33.01 -29.09
N LYS A 109 -9.88 34.01 -29.81
CA LYS A 109 -9.94 34.10 -31.28
C LYS A 109 -8.81 33.34 -31.98
N VAL A 110 -7.66 33.21 -31.32
CA VAL A 110 -6.40 32.74 -31.95
C VAL A 110 -6.02 31.32 -31.50
N VAL A 111 -6.48 30.88 -30.33
CA VAL A 111 -6.16 29.56 -29.77
C VAL A 111 -7.40 28.68 -29.80
N ASP A 112 -7.34 27.64 -30.63
CA ASP A 112 -8.35 26.58 -30.70
C ASP A 112 -8.08 25.57 -29.56
N TYR A 113 -8.83 25.70 -28.47
CA TYR A 113 -8.81 24.71 -27.38
C TYR A 113 -9.66 23.50 -27.82
N LYS A 114 -9.06 22.59 -28.58
CA LYS A 114 -9.63 21.25 -28.84
C LYS A 114 -9.55 20.35 -27.62
#